data_AF-A0A949GSJ7-F1
#
_entry.id   AF-A0A949GSJ7-F1
#
_cell.length_a   1.000
_cell.length_b   1.000
_cell.length_c   1.000
_cell.angle_alpha   90.00
_cell.angle_beta   90.00
_cell.angle_gamma   90.00
#
_symmetry.space_group_name_H-M   'P 1'
#
loop_
_entity.id
_entity.type
_entity.pdbx_description
1 polymer ?
#
loop_
_entity_poly.entity_id
_entity_poly.type
_entity_poly.pdbx_seq_one_letter_code
_entity_poly.pdbx_strand_id
1 'polypeptide(L)'
;MAAHTMFDGRLQIYRRTPHGPWQAAARVGGQRFRQSTGEDALDRAKDVAEEWYLDLRGKLRAGQIVSSVSKEKAFGEAAQSYLREVRVLAATVRSASYVKMLELRMNAHVLPFFQDKPLSAINKGLAQTYRVKRAEET
;
A
#
# COMPACT_ATOMS: atom_id res chain seq x y z
N MET A 1 -29.93 8.30 0.80
CA MET A 1 -29.04 7.19 0.38
C MET A 1 -29.10 6.14 1.48
N ALA A 2 -29.64 4.96 1.19
CA ALA A 2 -29.77 3.91 2.21
C ALA A 2 -28.45 3.15 2.35
N ALA A 3 -27.99 2.96 3.59
CA ALA A 3 -26.77 2.24 3.90
C ALA A 3 -26.94 1.42 5.19
N HIS A 4 -26.42 0.20 5.17
CA HIS A 4 -26.42 -0.75 6.26
C HIS A 4 -25.00 -1.29 6.44
N THR A 5 -24.66 -1.69 7.66
CA THR A 5 -23.35 -2.23 8.00
C THR A 5 -23.47 -3.58 8.66
N MET A 6 -22.49 -4.44 8.40
CA MET A 6 -22.34 -5.78 8.96
C MET A 6 -20.86 -6.00 9.35
N PHE A 7 -20.59 -7.05 10.12
CA PHE A 7 -19.23 -7.40 10.58
C PHE A 7 -18.50 -6.23 11.27
N ASP A 8 -19.14 -5.62 12.26
CA ASP A 8 -18.62 -4.45 13.00
C ASP A 8 -18.21 -3.29 12.07
N GLY A 9 -19.01 -3.05 11.03
CA GLY A 9 -18.76 -1.97 10.06
C GLY A 9 -17.73 -2.29 8.98
N ARG A 10 -17.20 -3.51 8.92
CA ARG A 10 -16.22 -3.93 7.90
C ARG A 10 -16.85 -4.22 6.54
N LEU A 11 -18.14 -4.57 6.53
CA LEU A 11 -18.96 -4.73 5.34
C LEU A 11 -20.03 -3.64 5.34
N GLN A 12 -20.12 -2.90 4.25
CA GLN A 12 -21.12 -1.88 4.02
C GLN A 12 -21.97 -2.25 2.81
N ILE A 13 -23.28 -2.25 3.00
CA ILE A 13 -24.28 -2.50 1.96
C ILE A 13 -25.03 -1.20 1.71
N TYR A 14 -25.06 -0.71 0.48
CA TYR A 14 -25.59 0.61 0.18
C TYR A 14 -26.27 0.66 -1.18
N ARG A 15 -27.22 1.58 -1.35
CA ARG A 15 -27.93 1.82 -2.61
C ARG A 15 -27.54 3.19 -3.16
N ARG A 16 -27.14 3.27 -4.44
CA ARG A 16 -26.77 4.54 -5.09
C ARG A 16 -27.98 5.34 -5.56
N THR A 17 -29.01 4.65 -6.04
CA THR A 17 -30.28 5.22 -6.52
C THR A 17 -31.45 4.50 -5.86
N PRO A 18 -32.64 5.13 -5.72
CA PRO A 18 -33.78 4.51 -5.05
C PRO A 18 -34.28 3.21 -5.68
N HIS A 19 -34.01 2.98 -6.97
CA HIS A 19 -34.48 1.80 -7.73
C HIS A 19 -33.35 0.94 -8.32
N GLY A 20 -32.07 1.23 -8.01
CA GLY A 20 -30.93 0.42 -8.50
C GLY A 20 -30.57 -0.75 -7.58
N PRO A 21 -29.80 -1.75 -8.00
CA PRO A 21 -29.43 -2.85 -7.12
C PRO A 21 -28.57 -2.40 -5.94
N TRP A 22 -28.69 -3.10 -4.82
CA TRP A 22 -27.81 -2.91 -3.66
C TRP A 22 -26.36 -3.23 -4.02
N GLN A 23 -25.44 -2.50 -3.41
CA GLN A 23 -24.01 -2.59 -3.60
C GLN A 23 -23.35 -3.00 -2.29
N ALA A 24 -22.32 -3.82 -2.36
CA ALA A 24 -21.48 -4.20 -1.24
C ALA A 24 -20.11 -3.53 -1.35
N ALA A 25 -19.57 -3.08 -0.23
CA ALA A 25 -18.23 -2.52 -0.12
C ALA A 25 -17.56 -3.02 1.16
N ALA A 26 -16.30 -3.43 1.05
CA ALA A 26 -15.53 -3.89 2.20
C ALA A 26 -14.06 -3.46 2.06
N ARG A 27 -13.35 -3.44 3.19
CA ARG A 27 -11.89 -3.36 3.21
C ARG A 27 -11.32 -4.69 3.69
N VAL A 28 -10.52 -5.33 2.84
CA VAL A 28 -9.90 -6.63 3.13
C VAL A 28 -8.41 -6.53 2.81
N GLY A 29 -7.56 -6.89 3.78
CA GLY A 29 -6.10 -6.78 3.64
C GLY A 29 -5.60 -5.35 3.41
N GLY A 30 -6.36 -4.32 3.77
CA GLY A 30 -6.04 -2.91 3.53
C GLY A 30 -6.36 -2.40 2.11
N GLN A 31 -6.88 -3.25 1.23
CA GLN A 31 -7.44 -2.86 -0.06
C GLN A 31 -8.95 -2.70 0.03
N ARG A 32 -9.52 -1.80 -0.79
CA ARG A 32 -10.98 -1.57 -0.86
C ARG A 32 -11.58 -2.38 -2.01
N PHE A 33 -12.56 -3.20 -1.69
CA PHE A 33 -13.34 -3.98 -2.65
C PHE A 33 -14.77 -3.46 -2.72
N ARG A 34 -15.37 -3.57 -3.91
CA ARG A 34 -16.78 -3.24 -4.14
C ARG A 34 -17.35 -4.24 -5.14
N GLN A 35 -18.60 -4.65 -4.94
CA GLN A 35 -19.35 -5.48 -5.87
C GLN A 35 -20.83 -5.07 -5.84
N SER A 36 -21.51 -5.16 -6.99
CA SER A 36 -22.96 -5.07 -7.02
C SER A 36 -23.53 -6.40 -6.54
N THR A 37 -24.47 -6.39 -5.59
CA THR A 37 -25.16 -7.61 -5.17
C THR A 37 -26.14 -8.11 -6.24
N GLY A 38 -26.61 -7.22 -7.12
CA GLY A 38 -27.62 -7.53 -8.13
C GLY A 38 -29.05 -7.62 -7.57
N GLU A 39 -29.21 -7.54 -6.25
CA GLU A 39 -30.50 -7.68 -5.58
C GLU A 39 -31.13 -6.32 -5.27
N ASP A 40 -32.46 -6.24 -5.37
CA ASP A 40 -33.25 -5.06 -4.98
C ASP A 40 -33.75 -5.13 -3.52
N ALA A 41 -33.96 -6.36 -3.03
CA ALA A 41 -34.38 -6.61 -1.66
C ALA A 41 -33.17 -6.57 -0.71
N LEU A 42 -33.29 -5.82 0.39
CA LEU A 42 -32.19 -5.64 1.33
C LEU A 42 -31.71 -6.96 1.95
N ASP A 43 -32.62 -7.85 2.34
CA ASP A 43 -32.24 -9.09 3.03
C ASP A 43 -31.46 -10.03 2.10
N ARG A 44 -31.93 -10.23 0.87
CA ARG A 44 -31.17 -10.96 -0.16
C ARG A 44 -29.82 -10.31 -0.45
N ALA A 45 -29.77 -8.98 -0.48
CA ALA A 45 -28.52 -8.25 -0.68
C ALA A 45 -27.53 -8.45 0.48
N LYS A 46 -28.00 -8.65 1.72
CA LYS A 46 -27.13 -8.97 2.87
C LYS A 46 -26.49 -10.35 2.70
N ASP A 47 -27.27 -11.36 2.32
CA ASP A 47 -26.78 -12.72 2.14
C ASP A 47 -25.68 -12.78 1.06
N VAL A 48 -25.94 -12.17 -0.11
CA VAL A 48 -24.96 -12.09 -1.20
C VAL A 48 -23.70 -11.31 -0.78
N ALA A 49 -23.88 -10.20 -0.06
CA ALA A 49 -22.76 -9.39 0.41
C ALA A 49 -21.92 -10.12 1.47
N GLU A 50 -22.55 -10.93 2.33
CA GLU A 50 -21.89 -11.74 3.34
C GLU A 50 -21.05 -12.85 2.70
N GLU A 51 -21.63 -13.63 1.79
CA GLU A 51 -20.91 -14.69 1.07
C GLU A 51 -19.68 -14.13 0.35
N TRP A 52 -19.87 -13.03 -0.39
CA TRP A 52 -18.78 -12.32 -1.06
C TRP A 52 -17.69 -11.85 -0.09
N TYR A 53 -18.07 -11.29 1.06
CA TYR A 53 -17.10 -10.80 2.05
C TYR A 53 -16.28 -11.95 2.67
N LEU A 54 -16.93 -13.08 2.95
CA LEU A 54 -16.28 -14.26 3.49
C LEU A 54 -15.32 -14.88 2.47
N ASP A 55 -15.67 -14.92 1.19
CA ASP A 55 -14.79 -15.35 0.10
C ASP A 55 -13.54 -14.44 0.01
N LEU A 56 -13.70 -13.11 0.05
CA LEU A 56 -12.56 -12.18 0.10
C LEU A 56 -11.65 -12.44 1.31
N ARG A 57 -12.23 -12.72 2.48
CA ARG A 57 -11.47 -13.06 3.69
C ARG A 57 -10.73 -14.40 3.53
N GLY A 58 -11.35 -15.38 2.87
CA GLY A 58 -10.72 -16.64 2.50
C GLY A 58 -9.53 -16.44 1.57
N LYS A 59 -9.70 -15.66 0.49
CA LYS A 59 -8.64 -15.30 -0.47
C LYS A 59 -7.47 -14.56 0.19
N LEU A 60 -7.73 -13.69 1.16
CA LEU A 60 -6.68 -13.05 1.96
C LEU A 60 -5.90 -14.08 2.79
N ARG A 61 -6.58 -15.01 3.46
CA ARG A 61 -5.91 -16.07 4.25
C ARG A 61 -5.09 -17.01 3.38
N ALA A 62 -5.58 -17.32 2.19
CA ALA A 62 -4.88 -18.15 1.20
C ALA A 62 -3.73 -17.43 0.48
N GLY A 63 -3.45 -16.15 0.81
CA GLY A 63 -2.40 -15.36 0.18
C GLY A 63 -2.70 -14.88 -1.24
N GLN A 64 -3.92 -15.11 -1.75
CA GLN A 64 -4.33 -14.69 -3.10
C GLN A 64 -4.65 -13.19 -3.17
N ILE A 65 -5.07 -12.60 -2.05
CA ILE A 65 -5.11 -11.14 -1.89
C ILE A 65 -3.84 -10.72 -1.16
N VAL A 66 -2.92 -10.11 -1.89
CA VAL A 66 -1.74 -9.48 -1.30
C VAL A 66 -2.22 -8.29 -0.47
N SER A 67 -2.10 -8.40 0.85
CA SER A 67 -2.38 -7.28 1.75
C SER A 67 -1.59 -6.03 1.29
N SER A 68 -2.15 -4.85 1.46
CA SER A 68 -1.43 -3.59 1.28
C SER A 68 -0.19 -3.49 2.18
N VAL A 69 -0.14 -4.24 3.27
CA VAL A 69 1.06 -4.40 4.11
C VAL A 69 2.14 -5.21 3.37
N SER A 70 1.76 -6.28 2.66
CA SER A 70 2.66 -7.09 1.81
C SER A 70 2.97 -6.49 0.43
N LYS A 71 2.32 -5.38 0.06
CA LYS A 71 2.65 -4.55 -1.12
C LYS A 71 3.50 -3.33 -0.75
N GLU A 72 4.12 -3.37 0.42
CA GLU A 72 5.01 -2.31 0.84
C GLU A 72 6.21 -2.22 -0.10
N LYS A 73 6.44 -1.03 -0.66
CA LYS A 73 7.61 -0.78 -1.48
C LYS A 73 8.86 -1.01 -0.65
N ALA A 74 9.81 -1.72 -1.22
CA ALA A 74 11.15 -1.76 -0.66
C ALA A 74 11.81 -0.37 -0.82
N PHE A 75 12.75 -0.05 0.07
CA PHE A 75 13.48 1.20 -0.01
C PHE A 75 14.21 1.36 -1.34
N GLY A 76 14.71 0.26 -1.92
CA GLY A 76 15.37 0.28 -3.23
C GLY A 76 14.48 0.86 -4.33
N GLU A 77 13.21 0.45 -4.39
CA GLU A 77 12.24 0.96 -5.38
C GLU A 77 11.95 2.45 -5.18
N ALA A 78 11.82 2.88 -3.91
CA ALA A 78 11.63 4.29 -3.57
C ALA A 78 12.86 5.12 -3.92
N ALA A 79 14.06 4.61 -3.63
CA ALA A 79 15.32 5.27 -3.92
C ALA A 79 15.57 5.43 -5.43
N GLN A 80 15.23 4.41 -6.24
CA GLN A 80 15.29 4.53 -7.71
C GLN A 80 14.34 5.61 -8.24
N SER A 81 13.11 5.65 -7.72
CA SER A 81 12.14 6.69 -8.08
C SER A 81 12.68 8.08 -7.73
N TYR A 82 13.23 8.23 -6.54
CA TYR A 82 13.86 9.48 -6.09
C TYR A 82 15.03 9.90 -6.96
N LEU A 83 15.96 9.00 -7.29
CA LEU A 83 17.11 9.33 -8.14
C LEU A 83 16.68 9.75 -9.55
N ARG A 84 15.64 9.11 -10.11
CA ARG A 84 15.05 9.54 -11.39
C ARG A 84 14.49 10.96 -11.29
N GLU A 85 13.74 11.26 -10.24
CA GLU A 85 13.19 12.60 -10.01
C GLU A 85 14.29 13.64 -9.82
N VAL A 86 15.33 13.35 -9.03
CA VAL A 86 16.45 14.28 -8.81
C VAL A 86 17.18 14.57 -10.12
N ARG A 87 17.43 13.58 -10.98
CA ARG A 87 18.07 13.82 -12.29
C ARG A 87 17.28 14.79 -13.17
N VAL A 88 15.95 14.72 -13.12
CA VAL A 88 15.06 15.55 -13.95
C VAL A 88 14.81 16.92 -13.31
N LEU A 89 14.44 16.94 -12.03
CA LEU A 89 14.01 18.15 -11.32
C LEU A 89 15.18 18.96 -10.79
N ALA A 90 16.28 18.33 -10.35
CA ALA A 90 17.42 19.08 -9.82
C ALA A 90 18.24 19.75 -10.93
N ALA A 91 18.01 19.42 -12.20
CA ALA A 91 18.59 20.12 -13.35
C ALA A 91 18.22 21.61 -13.40
N THR A 92 17.14 22.03 -12.71
CA THR A 92 16.70 23.43 -12.67
C THR A 92 17.15 24.19 -11.41
N VAL A 93 17.63 23.52 -10.36
CA VAL A 93 17.93 24.14 -9.05
C VAL A 93 19.32 23.79 -8.48
N ARG A 94 19.98 22.73 -8.98
CA ARG A 94 21.27 22.23 -8.46
C ARG A 94 22.25 21.95 -9.59
N SER A 95 23.55 21.92 -9.27
CA SER A 95 24.59 21.58 -10.23
C SER A 95 24.61 20.09 -10.57
N ALA A 96 25.02 19.75 -11.78
CA ALA A 96 25.20 18.34 -12.20
C ALA A 96 26.20 17.58 -11.29
N SER A 97 27.21 18.27 -10.77
CA SER A 97 28.18 17.70 -9.82
C SER A 97 27.52 17.26 -8.51
N TYR A 98 26.54 18.02 -8.00
CA TYR A 98 25.80 17.66 -6.80
C TYR A 98 25.02 16.35 -6.99
N VAL A 99 24.29 16.24 -8.12
CA VAL A 99 23.52 15.03 -8.45
C VAL A 99 24.43 13.81 -8.57
N LYS A 100 25.58 13.94 -9.23
CA LYS A 100 26.57 12.88 -9.34
C LYS A 100 27.10 12.41 -7.97
N MET A 101 27.44 13.35 -7.08
CA MET A 101 27.94 13.00 -5.74
C MET A 101 26.85 12.37 -4.86
N LEU A 102 25.60 12.80 -5.00
CA LEU A 102 24.46 12.19 -4.34
C LEU A 102 24.26 10.74 -4.78
N GLU A 103 24.27 10.49 -6.09
CA GLU A 103 24.15 9.14 -6.66
C GLU A 103 25.28 8.23 -6.19
N LEU A 104 26.53 8.73 -6.22
CA LEU A 104 27.68 7.99 -5.73
C LEU A 104 27.51 7.58 -4.26
N ARG A 105 27.09 8.50 -3.38
CA ARG A 105 26.87 8.21 -1.96
C ARG A 105 25.72 7.22 -1.76
N MET A 106 24.63 7.37 -2.53
CA MET A 106 23.49 6.46 -2.46
C MET A 106 23.90 5.04 -2.84
N ASN A 107 24.59 4.86 -3.96
CA ASN A 107 25.02 3.55 -4.46
C ASN A 107 26.10 2.91 -3.59
N ALA A 108 27.06 3.70 -3.09
CA ALA A 108 28.18 3.16 -2.31
C ALA A 108 27.79 2.75 -0.89
N HIS A 109 26.84 3.45 -0.27
CA HIS A 109 26.65 3.33 1.18
C HIS A 109 25.21 3.08 1.60
N VAL A 110 24.24 3.76 0.98
CA VAL A 110 22.85 3.71 1.47
C VAL A 110 22.10 2.52 0.88
N LEU A 111 22.14 2.31 -0.44
CA LEU A 111 21.45 1.19 -1.10
C LEU A 111 21.92 -0.17 -0.58
N PRO A 112 23.22 -0.46 -0.45
CA PRO A 112 23.67 -1.79 0.00
C PRO A 112 23.14 -2.18 1.39
N PHE A 113 22.80 -1.20 2.23
CA PHE A 113 22.22 -1.47 3.55
C PHE A 113 20.69 -1.52 3.53
N PHE A 114 20.02 -0.63 2.78
CA PHE A 114 18.58 -0.43 2.90
C PHE A 114 17.74 -1.06 1.78
N GLN A 115 18.32 -1.42 0.63
CA GLN A 115 17.57 -1.73 -0.61
C GLN A 115 16.41 -2.72 -0.43
N ASP A 116 16.61 -3.80 0.34
CA ASP A 116 15.65 -4.89 0.51
C ASP A 116 14.70 -4.66 1.70
N LYS A 117 14.85 -3.55 2.42
CA LYS A 117 14.05 -3.26 3.61
C LYS A 117 12.74 -2.60 3.21
N PRO A 118 11.60 -2.98 3.82
CA PRO A 118 10.34 -2.28 3.63
C PRO A 118 10.43 -0.86 4.21
N LEU A 119 9.76 0.11 3.59
CA LEU A 119 9.82 1.51 4.03
C LEU A 119 9.40 1.71 5.51
N SER A 120 8.42 0.97 5.99
CA SER A 120 7.93 0.99 7.38
C SER A 120 8.98 0.54 8.39
N ALA A 121 9.94 -0.32 7.98
CA ALA A 121 11.04 -0.74 8.83
C ALA A 121 12.11 0.35 9.01
N ILE A 122 12.08 1.42 8.19
CA ILE A 122 13.02 2.53 8.29
C ILE A 122 12.62 3.46 9.42
N ASN A 123 13.10 3.10 10.61
CA ASN A 123 12.92 3.86 11.83
C ASN A 123 14.26 4.37 12.38
N LYS A 124 14.19 5.14 13.48
CA LYS A 124 15.36 5.73 14.15
C LYS A 124 16.40 4.66 14.56
N GLY A 125 15.94 3.50 15.02
CA GLY A 125 16.82 2.41 15.45
C GLY A 125 17.63 1.85 14.28
N LEU A 126 16.95 1.53 13.18
CA LEU A 126 17.62 1.02 11.98
C LEU A 126 18.57 2.05 11.35
N ALA A 127 18.20 3.33 11.37
CA ALA A 127 19.09 4.41 10.94
C ALA A 127 20.34 4.52 11.82
N GLN A 128 20.22 4.24 13.13
CA GLN A 128 21.37 4.20 14.03
C GLN A 128 22.27 2.99 13.75
N THR A 129 21.69 1.81 13.51
CA THR A 129 22.45 0.62 13.10
C THR A 129 23.27 0.89 11.84
N TYR A 130 22.67 1.56 10.85
CA TYR A 130 23.38 1.99 9.64
C TYR A 130 24.57 2.92 9.94
N ARG A 131 24.40 3.91 10.84
CA ARG A 131 25.48 4.83 11.22
C ARG A 131 26.65 4.12 11.88
N VAL A 132 26.37 3.16 12.77
CA VAL A 132 27.41 2.36 13.43
C VAL A 132 28.17 1.53 12.40
N LYS A 133 27.47 0.79 11.54
CA LYS A 133 28.09 0.03 10.45
C LYS A 133 28.98 0.91 9.57
N ARG A 134 28.53 2.13 9.23
CA ARG A 134 29.33 3.08 8.43
C ARG A 134 30.60 3.54 9.15
N ALA A 135 30.55 3.69 10.46
CA ALA A 135 31.71 4.05 11.27
C ALA A 135 32.72 2.90 11.39
N GLU A 136 32.25 1.64 11.36
CA GLU A 136 33.10 0.44 11.36
C GLU A 136 33.81 0.20 10.02
N GLU A 137 33.21 0.66 8.91
CA GLU A 137 33.75 0.53 7.55
C GLU A 137 34.73 1.66 7.14
N THR A 138 34.99 2.63 8.03
CA THR A 138 35.86 3.79 7.77
C THR A 138 37.19 3.64 8.48
#